data_AF-A0A0S8J8J4-F1
#
_entry.id   AF-A0A0S8J8J4-F1
#
_cell.length_a   1.000
_cell.length_b   1.000
_cell.length_c   1.000
_cell.angle_alpha   90.00
_cell.angle_beta   90.00
_cell.angle_gamma   90.00
#
_symmetry.space_group_name_H-M   'P 1'
#
loop_
_entity.id
_entity.type
_entity.pdbx_description
1 polymer ?
#
loop_
_entity_poly.entity_id
_entity_poly.type
_entity_poly.pdbx_seq_one_letter_code
_entity_poly.pdbx_strand_id
1 'polypeptide(L)'
;MDCPDLLNRFRDFIEINGLIAPSDRVLVAVSGGKDSVAMLDLFSRYLPDKRDRLGAIYIHHGWDPQRHQNEQQFVEELAERYSIAFLTKKIQPKSQRSMSLESWSRQERFKLLSQAMESGRYHLCALGHTRDDQAETVFMRLMRGSGLWGLAGIPVKRGAFIRPLLGFSTIEILDYLRYRQCRFLEDPTNRDRRYLRARIRHEILPKLEADFYPAVQQALFDLSQDISKWREAVTNIFPSPIMEEKGKIMLAQSAFFSYLDIIKKFWLQEALQKATGVLYPLRRSHLYRVSRLVGDGKTGKWVSFPGGVRLYRDRDRLVFTSGERCKALGIEFLAEKRMLQNLDLSQDPYVEWMDGDKLPAPWILRTWQPGDRFQPLGVPGNKKVSDFLVDQKIPRCDKDRVIVLEAAGRIVWVVGYRISQIASITPKTKKVVRCEVCWLESQSE
;
A
#
# COMPACT_ATOMS: atom_id res chain seq x y z
N MET A 1 -16.28 -37.34 8.85
CA MET A 1 -15.15 -36.98 9.72
C MET A 1 -15.73 -36.43 11.00
N ASP A 2 -15.35 -36.98 12.15
CA ASP A 2 -15.92 -36.58 13.43
C ASP A 2 -15.47 -35.16 13.83
N CYS A 3 -16.42 -34.30 14.16
CA CYS A 3 -16.23 -32.89 14.51
C CYS A 3 -15.23 -32.57 15.64
N PRO A 4 -14.94 -33.45 16.64
CA PRO A 4 -13.86 -33.25 17.60
C PRO A 4 -12.47 -33.07 16.95
N ASP A 5 -12.26 -33.60 15.74
CA ASP A 5 -11.00 -33.52 15.01
C ASP A 5 -10.64 -32.10 14.54
N LEU A 6 -11.63 -31.23 14.28
CA LEU A 6 -11.36 -29.90 13.74
C LEU A 6 -10.56 -29.01 14.70
N LEU A 7 -10.79 -29.12 16.01
CA LEU A 7 -10.04 -28.35 17.00
C LEU A 7 -8.58 -28.81 17.08
N ASN A 8 -8.33 -30.12 17.00
CA ASN A 8 -6.97 -30.66 17.01
C ASN A 8 -6.23 -30.22 15.75
N ARG A 9 -6.85 -30.36 14.57
CA ARG A 9 -6.28 -29.85 13.31
C ARG A 9 -6.05 -28.35 13.33
N PHE A 10 -6.91 -27.57 14.01
CA PHE A 10 -6.72 -26.13 14.20
C PHE A 10 -5.50 -25.82 15.07
N ARG A 11 -5.30 -26.58 16.16
CA ARG A 11 -4.09 -26.51 16.99
C ARG A 11 -2.85 -26.86 16.16
N ASP A 12 -2.87 -27.99 15.46
CA ASP A 12 -1.76 -28.43 14.63
C ASP A 12 -1.42 -27.39 13.56
N PHE A 13 -2.44 -26.79 12.93
CA PHE A 13 -2.24 -25.74 11.94
C PHE A 13 -1.58 -24.49 12.53
N ILE A 14 -1.97 -24.07 13.74
CA ILE A 14 -1.34 -22.94 14.44
C ILE A 14 0.13 -23.25 14.76
N GLU A 15 0.42 -24.46 15.24
CA GLU A 15 1.75 -24.89 15.67
C GLU A 15 2.71 -25.06 14.50
N ILE A 16 2.31 -25.80 13.45
CA ILE A 16 3.10 -26.05 12.24
C ILE A 16 3.49 -24.74 11.55
N ASN A 17 2.60 -23.73 11.58
CA ASN A 17 2.84 -22.45 10.95
C ASN A 17 3.40 -21.38 11.91
N GLY A 18 3.67 -21.72 13.17
CA GLY A 18 4.19 -20.78 14.18
C GLY A 18 3.36 -19.49 14.30
N LEU A 19 2.03 -19.61 14.26
CA LEU A 19 1.16 -18.43 14.13
C LEU A 19 1.09 -17.61 15.41
N ILE A 20 1.11 -18.26 16.56
CA ILE A 20 0.83 -17.67 17.88
C ILE A 20 1.89 -18.13 18.88
N ALA A 21 2.58 -17.18 19.51
CA ALA A 21 3.50 -17.44 20.59
C ALA A 21 2.77 -17.58 21.95
N PRO A 22 3.40 -18.21 22.96
CA PRO A 22 2.79 -18.40 24.29
C PRO A 22 2.40 -17.10 25.01
N SER A 23 2.95 -15.94 24.65
CA SER A 23 2.62 -14.62 25.21
C SER A 23 1.64 -13.81 24.34
N ASP A 24 1.31 -14.28 23.13
CA ASP A 24 0.54 -13.48 22.18
C ASP A 24 -0.93 -13.29 22.59
N ARG A 25 -1.46 -12.11 22.32
CA ARG A 25 -2.88 -11.77 22.50
C ARG A 25 -3.49 -11.58 21.13
N VAL A 26 -4.63 -12.22 20.87
CA VAL A 26 -5.23 -12.33 19.55
C VAL A 26 -6.55 -11.55 19.49
N LEU A 27 -6.64 -10.64 18.53
CA LEU A 27 -7.86 -9.93 18.18
C LEU A 27 -8.52 -10.59 16.95
N VAL A 28 -9.66 -11.22 17.13
CA VAL A 28 -10.38 -11.91 16.07
C VAL A 28 -11.30 -10.92 15.35
N ALA A 29 -11.12 -10.76 14.04
CA ALA A 29 -12.04 -9.95 13.24
C ALA A 29 -13.32 -10.75 12.93
N VAL A 30 -14.45 -10.33 13.50
CA VAL A 30 -15.72 -11.04 13.42
C VAL A 30 -16.72 -10.23 12.61
N SER A 31 -17.20 -10.78 11.50
CA SER A 31 -18.21 -10.12 10.64
C SER A 31 -19.63 -10.65 10.88
N GLY A 32 -19.78 -11.64 11.77
CA GLY A 32 -21.04 -12.37 12.00
C GLY A 32 -21.28 -13.53 11.04
N GLY A 33 -20.51 -13.62 9.96
CA GLY A 33 -20.58 -14.73 9.00
C GLY A 33 -19.92 -16.01 9.51
N LYS A 34 -20.30 -17.14 8.90
CA LYS A 34 -19.90 -18.51 9.27
C LYS A 34 -18.41 -18.67 9.60
N ASP A 35 -17.50 -18.18 8.76
CA ASP A 35 -16.05 -18.39 8.92
C ASP A 35 -15.53 -17.64 10.15
N SER A 36 -16.03 -16.42 10.36
CA SER A 36 -15.61 -15.60 11.48
C SER A 36 -16.16 -16.07 12.83
N VAL A 37 -17.39 -16.61 12.82
CA VAL A 37 -18.01 -17.25 14.00
C VAL A 37 -17.27 -18.54 14.36
N ALA A 38 -17.00 -19.40 13.38
CA ALA A 38 -16.23 -20.63 13.59
C ALA A 38 -14.83 -20.34 14.12
N MET A 39 -14.15 -19.34 13.54
CA MET A 39 -12.84 -18.90 14.00
C MET A 39 -12.88 -18.44 15.47
N LEU A 40 -13.89 -17.66 15.86
CA LEU A 40 -14.03 -17.21 17.24
C LEU A 40 -14.28 -18.37 18.21
N ASP A 41 -15.19 -19.29 17.87
CA ASP A 41 -15.47 -20.48 18.69
C ASP A 41 -14.23 -21.36 18.82
N LEU A 42 -13.51 -21.63 17.72
CA LEU A 42 -12.25 -22.39 17.74
C LEU A 42 -11.19 -21.72 18.63
N PHE A 43 -11.03 -20.40 18.55
CA PHE A 43 -10.11 -19.67 19.42
C PHE A 43 -10.50 -19.73 20.89
N SER A 44 -11.78 -19.58 21.21
CA SER A 44 -12.27 -19.66 22.58
C SER A 44 -11.96 -21.03 23.22
N ARG A 45 -11.95 -22.09 22.40
CA ARG A 45 -11.63 -23.46 22.82
C ARG A 45 -10.14 -23.79 22.76
N TYR A 46 -9.39 -23.11 21.92
CA TYR A 46 -7.93 -23.22 21.85
C TYR A 46 -7.27 -22.54 23.06
N LEU A 47 -7.89 -21.48 23.61
CA LEU A 47 -7.41 -20.71 24.77
C LEU A 47 -8.45 -20.71 25.93
N PRO A 48 -8.89 -21.87 26.44
CA PRO A 48 -10.03 -21.95 27.36
C PRO A 48 -9.79 -21.18 28.67
N ASP A 49 -8.57 -21.25 29.20
CA ASP A 49 -8.18 -20.61 30.48
C ASP A 49 -7.52 -19.24 30.29
N LYS A 50 -7.47 -18.72 29.05
CA LYS A 50 -6.76 -17.47 28.72
C LYS A 50 -7.62 -16.53 27.90
N ARG A 51 -8.88 -16.38 28.32
CA ARG A 51 -9.88 -15.53 27.64
C ARG A 51 -9.48 -14.05 27.61
N ASP A 52 -8.70 -13.59 28.58
CA ASP A 52 -8.11 -12.25 28.62
C ASP A 52 -7.16 -11.97 27.43
N ARG A 53 -6.60 -13.03 26.83
CA ARG A 53 -5.76 -12.96 25.64
C ARG A 53 -6.55 -12.93 24.33
N LEU A 54 -7.86 -13.12 24.39
CA LEU A 54 -8.73 -13.12 23.22
C LEU A 54 -9.59 -11.84 23.22
N GLY A 55 -9.77 -11.27 22.04
CA GLY A 55 -10.75 -10.21 21.81
C GLY A 55 -11.47 -10.43 20.50
N ALA A 56 -12.68 -9.89 20.38
CA ALA A 56 -13.41 -9.80 19.14
C ALA A 56 -13.46 -8.34 18.67
N ILE A 57 -13.32 -8.11 17.37
CA ILE A 57 -13.55 -6.81 16.75
C ILE A 57 -14.55 -6.92 15.60
N TYR A 58 -15.58 -6.08 15.65
CA TYR A 58 -16.49 -5.85 14.54
C TYR A 58 -16.12 -4.54 13.82
N ILE A 59 -16.16 -4.54 12.48
CA ILE A 59 -15.96 -3.34 11.67
C ILE A 59 -17.24 -3.02 10.92
N HIS A 60 -17.84 -1.89 11.27
CA HIS A 60 -19.01 -1.35 10.61
C HIS A 60 -18.59 -0.70 9.27
N HIS A 61 -19.10 -1.25 8.16
CA HIS A 61 -18.75 -0.81 6.81
C HIS A 61 -19.46 0.47 6.35
N GLY A 62 -20.57 0.86 6.98
CA GLY A 62 -21.20 2.18 6.84
C GLY A 62 -22.24 2.29 5.72
N TRP A 63 -22.60 1.18 5.06
CA TRP A 63 -23.44 1.19 3.85
C TRP A 63 -24.89 0.74 4.08
N ASP A 64 -25.23 0.24 5.28
CA ASP A 64 -26.60 -0.12 5.68
C ASP A 64 -26.74 -0.06 7.23
N PRO A 65 -27.25 1.04 7.81
CA PRO A 65 -27.28 1.24 9.26
C PRO A 65 -28.04 0.14 10.02
N GLN A 66 -29.14 -0.37 9.46
CA GLN A 66 -30.04 -1.28 10.16
C GLN A 66 -29.49 -2.71 10.15
N ARG A 67 -28.95 -3.15 9.00
CA ARG A 67 -28.24 -4.43 8.91
C ARG A 67 -27.02 -4.46 9.83
N HIS A 68 -26.26 -3.37 9.87
CA HIS A 68 -25.07 -3.29 10.73
C HIS A 68 -25.39 -3.29 12.22
N GLN A 69 -26.52 -2.71 12.63
CA GLN A 69 -26.96 -2.77 14.02
C GLN A 69 -27.22 -4.22 14.46
N ASN A 70 -27.93 -5.00 13.63
CA ASN A 70 -28.18 -6.42 13.90
C ASN A 70 -26.89 -7.24 13.89
N GLU A 71 -25.99 -7.00 12.93
CA GLU A 71 -24.69 -7.68 12.85
C GLU A 71 -23.80 -7.35 14.07
N GLN A 72 -23.73 -6.09 14.48
CA GLN A 72 -22.95 -5.68 15.64
C GLN A 72 -23.48 -6.33 16.91
N GLN A 73 -24.81 -6.24 17.15
CA GLN A 73 -25.43 -6.83 18.33
C GLN A 73 -25.19 -8.34 18.40
N PHE A 74 -25.34 -9.04 17.27
CA PHE A 74 -25.06 -10.47 17.20
C PHE A 74 -23.60 -10.81 17.59
N VAL A 75 -22.63 -10.02 17.12
CA VAL A 75 -21.21 -10.24 17.44
C VAL A 75 -20.90 -9.88 18.90
N GLU A 76 -21.55 -8.86 19.45
CA GLU A 76 -21.43 -8.46 20.85
C GLU A 76 -21.96 -9.56 21.78
N GLU A 77 -23.16 -10.07 21.53
CA GLU A 77 -23.74 -11.22 22.25
C GLU A 77 -22.84 -12.47 22.16
N LEU A 78 -22.22 -12.68 20.99
CA LEU A 78 -21.28 -13.79 20.80
C LEU A 78 -20.01 -13.60 21.65
N ALA A 79 -19.46 -12.38 21.72
CA ALA A 79 -18.30 -12.08 22.55
C ALA A 79 -18.62 -12.22 24.05
N GLU A 80 -19.81 -11.80 24.48
CA GLU A 80 -20.30 -11.99 25.85
C GLU A 80 -20.42 -13.47 26.21
N ARG A 81 -20.99 -14.29 25.30
CA ARG A 81 -21.11 -15.75 25.48
C ARG A 81 -19.76 -16.42 25.73
N TYR A 82 -18.70 -15.95 25.09
CA TYR A 82 -17.34 -16.45 25.30
C TYR A 82 -16.59 -15.71 26.42
N SER A 83 -17.18 -14.68 27.03
CA SER A 83 -16.57 -13.85 28.08
C SER A 83 -15.24 -13.23 27.64
N ILE A 84 -15.22 -12.64 26.45
CA ILE A 84 -14.05 -11.97 25.86
C ILE A 84 -14.33 -10.49 25.62
N ALA A 85 -13.27 -9.69 25.51
CA ALA A 85 -13.43 -8.27 25.22
C ALA A 85 -13.95 -8.05 23.79
N PHE A 86 -14.90 -7.13 23.64
CA PHE A 86 -15.47 -6.72 22.37
C PHE A 86 -15.04 -5.30 22.01
N LEU A 87 -14.65 -5.11 20.74
CA LEU A 87 -14.31 -3.82 20.16
C LEU A 87 -15.17 -3.57 18.92
N THR A 88 -15.56 -2.32 18.73
CA THR A 88 -16.22 -1.87 17.50
C THR A 88 -15.46 -0.70 16.88
N LYS A 89 -15.34 -0.72 15.56
CA LYS A 89 -14.80 0.40 14.76
C LYS A 89 -15.74 0.66 13.58
N LYS A 90 -15.84 1.91 13.16
CA LYS A 90 -16.69 2.31 12.03
C LYS A 90 -15.86 2.92 10.92
N ILE A 91 -16.04 2.40 9.70
CA ILE A 91 -15.52 3.02 8.50
C ILE A 91 -16.31 4.31 8.25
N GLN A 92 -15.59 5.41 8.11
CA GLN A 92 -16.17 6.67 7.69
C GLN A 92 -16.10 6.72 6.15
N PRO A 93 -17.23 6.61 5.43
CA PRO A 93 -17.23 6.70 3.97
C PRO A 93 -16.65 8.05 3.55
N LYS A 94 -15.54 8.02 2.82
CA LYS A 94 -14.99 9.19 2.13
C LYS A 94 -15.28 9.05 0.63
N SER A 95 -15.65 10.15 -0.01
CA SER A 95 -15.80 10.21 -1.46
C SER A 95 -14.42 10.12 -2.13
N GLN A 96 -13.95 8.91 -2.45
CA GLN A 96 -12.75 8.73 -3.27
C GLN A 96 -13.09 7.95 -4.54
N ARG A 97 -12.85 8.58 -5.70
CA ARG A 97 -13.14 8.05 -7.04
C ARG A 97 -11.99 7.24 -7.67
N SER A 98 -10.81 7.16 -7.03
CA SER A 98 -9.60 6.57 -7.64
C SER A 98 -9.47 5.05 -7.45
N MET A 99 -10.28 4.43 -6.59
CA MET A 99 -10.24 2.98 -6.34
C MET A 99 -11.65 2.37 -6.41
N SER A 100 -11.74 1.07 -6.72
CA SER A 100 -13.01 0.35 -6.58
C SER A 100 -13.43 0.35 -5.11
N LEU A 101 -14.74 0.47 -4.87
CA LEU A 101 -15.34 0.49 -3.53
C LEU A 101 -14.86 -0.67 -2.64
N GLU A 102 -14.72 -1.86 -3.25
CA GLU A 102 -14.22 -3.07 -2.59
C GLU A 102 -12.76 -2.92 -2.13
N SER A 103 -11.90 -2.35 -2.98
CA SER A 103 -10.47 -2.19 -2.66
C SER A 103 -10.26 -1.13 -1.59
N TRP A 104 -11.00 -0.02 -1.68
CA TRP A 104 -11.00 1.03 -0.67
C TRP A 104 -11.51 0.52 0.69
N SER A 105 -12.68 -0.12 0.72
CA SER A 105 -13.27 -0.71 1.94
C SER A 105 -12.32 -1.72 2.59
N ARG A 106 -11.63 -2.53 1.78
CA ARG A 106 -10.61 -3.45 2.28
C ARG A 106 -9.44 -2.71 2.93
N GLN A 107 -8.90 -1.66 2.32
CA GLN A 107 -7.78 -0.89 2.88
C GLN A 107 -8.16 -0.21 4.20
N GLU A 108 -9.31 0.48 4.24
CA GLU A 108 -9.79 1.12 5.46
C GLU A 108 -10.06 0.10 6.57
N ARG A 109 -10.59 -1.09 6.23
CA ARG A 109 -10.74 -2.18 7.20
C ARG A 109 -9.40 -2.57 7.82
N PHE A 110 -8.35 -2.78 7.01
CA PHE A 110 -7.02 -3.12 7.53
C PHE A 110 -6.44 -2.00 8.40
N LYS A 111 -6.64 -0.73 8.03
CA LYS A 111 -6.22 0.43 8.81
C LYS A 111 -6.90 0.47 10.19
N LEU A 112 -8.22 0.28 10.24
CA LEU A 112 -8.97 0.25 11.50
C LEU A 112 -8.57 -0.92 12.39
N LEU A 113 -8.28 -2.10 11.80
CA LEU A 113 -7.75 -3.24 12.54
C LEU A 113 -6.38 -2.93 13.14
N SER A 114 -5.47 -2.34 12.36
CA SER A 114 -4.16 -1.90 12.85
C SER A 114 -4.30 -0.89 14.00
N GLN A 115 -5.18 0.10 13.87
CA GLN A 115 -5.46 1.08 14.92
C GLN A 115 -6.00 0.44 16.20
N ALA A 116 -6.82 -0.61 16.09
CA ALA A 116 -7.30 -1.34 17.27
C ALA A 116 -6.16 -2.04 18.03
N MET A 117 -5.05 -2.35 17.37
CA MET A 117 -3.89 -3.00 17.95
C MET A 117 -2.82 -2.04 18.46
N GLU A 118 -2.85 -0.76 18.08
CA GLU A 118 -1.85 0.27 18.47
C GLU A 118 -1.71 0.44 19.98
N SER A 119 -2.76 0.16 20.76
CA SER A 119 -2.72 0.18 22.23
C SER A 119 -1.76 -0.84 22.85
N GLY A 120 -1.23 -1.79 22.06
CA GLY A 120 -0.37 -2.87 22.54
C GLY A 120 -1.13 -3.99 23.27
N ARG A 121 -2.45 -3.88 23.45
CA ARG A 121 -3.25 -4.92 24.10
C ARG A 121 -3.28 -6.23 23.31
N TYR A 122 -3.27 -6.15 21.99
CA TYR A 122 -3.31 -7.30 21.09
C TYR A 122 -2.09 -7.30 20.17
N HIS A 123 -1.41 -8.44 20.08
CA HIS A 123 -0.20 -8.63 19.28
C HIS A 123 -0.52 -9.11 17.87
N LEU A 124 -1.62 -9.85 17.71
CA LEU A 124 -2.04 -10.48 16.46
C LEU A 124 -3.50 -10.17 16.14
N CYS A 125 -3.84 -10.09 14.85
CA CYS A 125 -5.21 -10.03 14.39
C CYS A 125 -5.55 -11.21 13.46
N ALA A 126 -6.56 -11.99 13.82
CA ALA A 126 -7.00 -13.16 13.06
C ALA A 126 -8.13 -12.82 12.08
N LEU A 127 -8.00 -13.28 10.84
CA LEU A 127 -8.96 -13.07 9.75
C LEU A 127 -9.49 -14.40 9.23
N GLY A 128 -10.80 -14.51 9.06
CA GLY A 128 -11.49 -15.74 8.64
C GLY A 128 -11.44 -16.00 7.13
N HIS A 129 -10.25 -16.20 6.57
CA HIS A 129 -10.10 -16.71 5.19
C HIS A 129 -9.94 -18.23 5.22
N THR A 130 -10.58 -18.92 4.28
CA THR A 130 -10.63 -20.39 4.20
C THR A 130 -9.79 -20.96 3.07
N ARG A 131 -9.73 -22.30 2.98
CA ARG A 131 -9.09 -23.02 1.86
C ARG A 131 -9.73 -22.68 0.52
N ASP A 132 -11.04 -22.51 0.49
CA ASP A 132 -11.80 -22.12 -0.69
C ASP A 132 -11.40 -20.71 -1.16
N ASP A 133 -11.26 -19.75 -0.23
CA ASP A 133 -10.76 -18.41 -0.54
C ASP A 133 -9.34 -18.45 -1.14
N GLN A 134 -8.53 -19.40 -0.67
CA GLN A 134 -7.19 -19.64 -1.21
C GLN A 134 -7.26 -20.18 -2.63
N ALA A 135 -8.05 -21.23 -2.87
CA ALA A 135 -8.23 -21.82 -4.19
C ALA A 135 -8.72 -20.79 -5.21
N GLU A 136 -9.73 -19.99 -4.86
CA GLU A 136 -10.21 -18.86 -5.68
C GLU A 136 -9.10 -17.86 -6.01
N THR A 137 -8.31 -17.48 -5.00
CA THR A 137 -7.24 -16.50 -5.16
C THR A 137 -6.13 -17.02 -6.06
N VAL A 138 -5.70 -18.27 -5.85
CA VAL A 138 -4.67 -18.94 -6.65
C VAL A 138 -5.16 -19.07 -8.09
N PHE A 139 -6.39 -19.53 -8.29
CA PHE A 139 -6.97 -19.70 -9.63
C PHE A 139 -7.10 -18.38 -10.38
N MET A 140 -7.63 -17.32 -9.74
CA MET A 140 -7.66 -15.98 -10.34
C MET A 140 -6.28 -15.48 -10.76
N ARG A 141 -5.25 -15.73 -9.94
CA ARG A 141 -3.88 -15.28 -10.20
C ARG A 141 -3.19 -16.12 -11.28
N LEU A 142 -3.52 -17.41 -11.37
CA LEU A 142 -3.11 -18.29 -12.45
C LEU A 142 -3.63 -17.77 -13.79
N MET A 143 -4.94 -17.50 -13.89
CA MET A 143 -5.56 -16.92 -15.10
C MET A 143 -4.95 -15.58 -15.52
N ARG A 144 -4.50 -14.77 -14.54
CA ARG A 144 -3.85 -13.46 -14.78
C ARG A 144 -2.36 -13.57 -15.14
N GLY A 145 -1.77 -14.77 -15.16
CA GLY A 145 -0.36 -14.99 -15.48
C GLY A 145 0.60 -14.43 -14.42
N SER A 146 0.22 -14.50 -13.14
CA SER A 146 0.94 -13.86 -12.03
C SER A 146 2.28 -14.51 -11.66
N GLY A 147 2.66 -15.61 -12.33
CA GLY A 147 3.85 -16.41 -12.02
C GLY A 147 3.80 -17.02 -10.62
N LEU A 148 4.92 -17.62 -10.18
CA LEU A 148 5.05 -18.28 -8.88
C LEU A 148 4.56 -17.37 -7.72
N TRP A 149 4.90 -16.09 -7.77
CA TRP A 149 4.52 -15.09 -6.78
C TRP A 149 3.02 -14.92 -6.55
N GLY A 150 2.25 -14.91 -7.63
CA GLY A 150 0.80 -14.88 -7.49
C GLY A 150 0.26 -16.18 -6.93
N LEU A 151 0.86 -17.30 -7.27
CA LEU A 151 0.36 -18.62 -6.88
C LEU A 151 0.59 -18.93 -5.40
N ALA A 152 1.43 -18.19 -4.68
CA ALA A 152 1.48 -18.21 -3.20
C ALA A 152 0.13 -17.81 -2.54
N GLY A 153 -0.80 -17.25 -3.32
CA GLY A 153 -2.15 -16.96 -2.85
C GLY A 153 -2.21 -15.93 -1.72
N ILE A 154 -3.08 -16.20 -0.77
CA ILE A 154 -3.24 -15.49 0.49
C ILE A 154 -2.21 -16.07 1.48
N PRO A 155 -1.32 -15.24 2.06
CA PRO A 155 -0.33 -15.74 3.00
C PRO A 155 -0.98 -16.09 4.34
N VAL A 156 -0.52 -17.18 4.98
CA VAL A 156 -1.02 -17.60 6.31
C VAL A 156 -0.77 -16.52 7.36
N LYS A 157 0.40 -15.85 7.31
CA LYS A 157 0.80 -14.73 8.17
C LYS A 157 1.33 -13.57 7.33
N ARG A 158 0.92 -12.34 7.65
CA ARG A 158 1.47 -11.11 7.05
C ARG A 158 1.55 -10.03 8.13
N GLY A 159 2.77 -9.74 8.59
CA GLY A 159 2.96 -8.89 9.76
C GLY A 159 2.18 -9.45 10.95
N ALA A 160 1.37 -8.62 11.59
CA ALA A 160 0.51 -9.01 12.71
C ALA A 160 -0.80 -9.74 12.30
N PHE A 161 -1.11 -9.82 11.00
CA PHE A 161 -2.35 -10.44 10.52
C PHE A 161 -2.16 -11.93 10.20
N ILE A 162 -2.91 -12.78 10.90
CA ILE A 162 -2.90 -14.25 10.74
C ILE A 162 -4.21 -14.76 10.13
N ARG A 163 -4.16 -15.93 9.46
CA ARG A 163 -5.32 -16.60 8.83
C ARG A 163 -5.39 -18.07 9.26
N PRO A 164 -5.85 -18.34 10.48
CA PRO A 164 -5.83 -19.68 11.07
C PRO A 164 -6.77 -20.66 10.35
N LEU A 165 -7.79 -20.16 9.64
CA LEU A 165 -8.74 -20.99 8.91
C LEU A 165 -8.31 -21.34 7.48
N LEU A 166 -7.14 -20.88 7.02
CA LEU A 166 -6.74 -21.06 5.62
C LEU A 166 -6.58 -22.53 5.23
N GLY A 167 -6.26 -23.40 6.20
CA GLY A 167 -6.16 -24.85 6.02
C GLY A 167 -7.50 -25.59 6.06
N PHE A 168 -8.65 -24.93 6.13
CA PHE A 168 -9.97 -25.56 6.35
C PHE A 168 -10.96 -25.18 5.25
N SER A 169 -11.76 -26.15 4.79
CA SER A 169 -12.78 -25.91 3.77
C SER A 169 -14.05 -25.30 4.36
N THR A 170 -14.84 -24.66 3.51
CA THR A 170 -16.18 -24.18 3.87
C THR A 170 -17.07 -25.28 4.43
N ILE A 171 -16.97 -26.50 3.90
CA ILE A 171 -17.79 -27.64 4.34
C ILE A 171 -17.39 -28.06 5.76
N GLU A 172 -16.08 -28.16 6.03
CA GLU A 172 -15.57 -28.49 7.38
C GLU A 172 -16.02 -27.45 8.43
N ILE A 173 -16.01 -26.16 8.05
CA ILE A 173 -16.49 -25.07 8.89
C ILE A 173 -17.99 -25.18 9.16
N LEU A 174 -18.80 -25.49 8.14
CA LEU A 174 -20.24 -25.64 8.30
C LEU A 174 -20.61 -26.86 9.15
N ASP A 175 -19.94 -28.00 8.93
CA ASP A 175 -20.12 -29.22 9.73
C ASP A 175 -19.80 -28.94 11.20
N TYR A 176 -18.73 -28.20 11.45
CA TYR A 176 -18.34 -27.78 12.79
C TYR A 176 -19.38 -26.90 13.47
N LEU A 177 -19.85 -25.85 12.78
CA LEU A 177 -20.86 -24.95 13.31
C LEU A 177 -22.17 -25.69 13.60
N ARG A 178 -22.57 -26.63 12.75
CA ARG A 178 -23.76 -27.48 12.96
C ARG A 178 -23.63 -28.34 14.19
N TYR A 179 -22.50 -29.04 14.34
CA TYR A 179 -22.23 -29.86 15.53
C TYR A 179 -22.20 -29.04 16.82
N ARG A 180 -21.61 -27.83 16.77
CA ARG A 180 -21.55 -26.91 17.91
C ARG A 180 -22.85 -26.15 18.16
N GLN A 181 -23.83 -26.28 17.28
CA GLN A 181 -25.08 -25.51 17.30
C GLN A 181 -24.83 -23.99 17.37
N CYS A 182 -23.79 -23.53 16.67
CA CYS A 182 -23.44 -22.12 16.58
C CYS A 182 -24.31 -21.45 15.51
N ARG A 183 -25.04 -20.40 15.91
CA ARG A 183 -25.72 -19.51 14.95
C ARG A 183 -24.69 -18.64 14.24
N PHE A 184 -24.98 -18.26 13.01
CA PHE A 184 -24.22 -17.28 12.25
C PHE A 184 -25.17 -16.54 11.30
N LEU A 185 -24.75 -15.36 10.84
CA LEU A 185 -25.52 -14.55 9.89
C LEU A 185 -25.16 -14.94 8.45
N GLU A 186 -26.18 -15.11 7.61
CA GLU A 186 -25.99 -15.30 6.17
C GLU A 186 -25.98 -13.95 5.44
N ASP A 187 -24.99 -13.72 4.58
CA ASP A 187 -24.94 -12.53 3.72
C ASP A 187 -25.49 -12.85 2.32
N PRO A 188 -26.64 -12.28 1.93
CA PRO A 188 -27.22 -12.50 0.60
C PRO A 188 -26.37 -11.91 -0.54
N THR A 189 -25.52 -10.91 -0.27
CA THR A 189 -24.67 -10.28 -1.31
C THR A 189 -23.54 -11.19 -1.81
N ASN A 190 -23.21 -12.25 -1.07
CA ASN A 190 -22.21 -13.23 -1.45
C ASN A 190 -22.57 -14.03 -2.72
N ARG A 191 -23.81 -13.95 -3.19
CA ARG A 191 -24.31 -14.68 -4.37
C ARG A 191 -24.25 -13.88 -5.67
N ASP A 192 -23.76 -12.64 -5.65
CA ASP A 192 -23.74 -11.78 -6.83
C ASP A 192 -22.69 -12.23 -7.87
N ARG A 193 -23.16 -12.83 -8.95
CA ARG A 193 -22.33 -13.39 -10.03
C ARG A 193 -21.70 -12.35 -10.96
N ARG A 194 -21.95 -11.05 -10.75
CA ARG A 194 -21.27 -9.99 -11.52
C ARG A 194 -19.77 -9.96 -11.25
N TYR A 195 -19.34 -10.44 -10.08
CA TYR A 195 -17.94 -10.45 -9.69
C TYR A 195 -17.23 -11.74 -10.12
N LEU A 196 -16.03 -11.62 -10.69
CA LEU A 196 -15.22 -12.76 -11.16
C LEU A 196 -15.03 -13.82 -10.06
N ARG A 197 -14.82 -13.39 -8.82
CA ARG A 197 -14.62 -14.27 -7.67
C ARG A 197 -15.84 -15.13 -7.37
N ALA A 198 -17.04 -14.54 -7.43
CA ALA A 198 -18.30 -15.27 -7.25
C ALA A 198 -18.51 -16.30 -8.37
N ARG A 199 -18.18 -15.97 -9.62
CA ARG A 199 -18.23 -16.93 -10.74
C ARG A 199 -17.27 -18.10 -10.54
N ILE A 200 -16.06 -17.84 -10.07
CA ILE A 200 -15.09 -18.92 -9.79
C ILE A 200 -15.63 -19.86 -8.71
N ARG A 201 -16.14 -19.31 -7.60
CA ARG A 201 -16.72 -20.08 -6.49
C ARG A 201 -17.93 -20.92 -6.91
N HIS A 202 -18.86 -20.35 -7.68
CA HIS A 202 -20.16 -20.98 -7.94
C HIS A 202 -20.26 -21.73 -9.27
N GLU A 203 -19.39 -21.45 -10.24
CA GLU A 203 -19.47 -22.04 -11.59
C GLU A 203 -18.24 -22.84 -11.95
N ILE A 204 -17.03 -22.34 -11.65
CA ILE A 204 -15.78 -22.93 -12.17
C ILE A 204 -15.24 -24.02 -11.26
N LEU A 205 -14.97 -23.71 -9.99
CA LEU A 205 -14.40 -24.69 -9.05
C LEU A 205 -15.31 -25.93 -8.88
N PRO A 206 -16.65 -25.79 -8.71
CA PRO A 206 -17.51 -26.96 -8.59
C PRO A 206 -17.51 -27.85 -9.83
N LYS A 207 -17.43 -27.26 -11.04
CA LYS A 207 -17.32 -28.03 -12.28
C LYS A 207 -15.98 -28.75 -12.40
N LEU A 208 -14.88 -28.09 -11.99
CA LEU A 208 -13.57 -28.73 -11.96
C LEU A 208 -13.55 -29.93 -10.98
N GLU A 209 -14.22 -29.80 -9.83
CA GLU A 209 -14.36 -30.89 -8.86
C GLU A 209 -15.21 -32.05 -9.38
N ALA A 210 -16.36 -31.74 -9.98
CA ALA A 210 -17.30 -32.75 -10.47
C ALA A 210 -16.81 -33.47 -11.73
N ASP A 211 -16.28 -32.73 -12.70
CA ASP A 211 -16.01 -33.26 -14.04
C ASP A 211 -14.56 -33.75 -14.23
N PHE A 212 -13.62 -33.32 -13.38
CA PHE A 212 -12.19 -33.58 -13.59
C PHE A 212 -11.48 -34.15 -12.36
N TYR A 213 -11.44 -33.43 -11.24
CA TYR A 213 -10.67 -33.84 -10.07
C TYR A 213 -11.31 -33.36 -8.76
N PRO A 214 -11.88 -34.27 -7.94
CA PRO A 214 -12.63 -33.91 -6.73
C PRO A 214 -11.85 -33.11 -5.69
N ALA A 215 -10.52 -33.21 -5.67
CA ALA A 215 -9.67 -32.52 -4.71
C ALA A 215 -8.93 -31.31 -5.32
N VAL A 216 -9.44 -30.68 -6.38
CA VAL A 216 -8.76 -29.56 -7.07
C VAL A 216 -8.52 -28.38 -6.13
N GLN A 217 -9.45 -28.06 -5.23
CA GLN A 217 -9.26 -26.98 -4.26
C GLN A 217 -8.14 -27.30 -3.26
N GLN A 218 -8.02 -28.56 -2.84
CA GLN A 218 -6.92 -29.03 -2.01
C GLN A 218 -5.59 -28.93 -2.76
N ALA A 219 -5.51 -29.38 -4.01
CA ALA A 219 -4.30 -29.28 -4.82
C ALA A 219 -3.84 -27.83 -5.03
N LEU A 220 -4.78 -26.90 -5.26
CA LEU A 220 -4.48 -25.47 -5.36
C LEU A 220 -3.99 -24.88 -4.02
N PHE A 221 -4.53 -25.35 -2.89
CA PHE A 221 -4.06 -24.98 -1.57
C PHE A 221 -2.64 -25.49 -1.33
N ASP A 222 -2.35 -26.76 -1.60
CA ASP A 222 -1.03 -27.36 -1.39
C ASP A 222 0.03 -26.67 -2.25
N LEU A 223 -0.28 -26.39 -3.52
CA LEU A 223 0.58 -25.59 -4.39
C LEU A 223 0.90 -24.21 -3.78
N SER A 224 -0.07 -23.56 -3.15
CA SER A 224 0.15 -22.26 -2.50
C SER A 224 1.06 -22.36 -1.27
N GLN A 225 0.99 -23.46 -0.53
CA GLN A 225 1.85 -23.73 0.63
C GLN A 225 3.29 -23.99 0.18
N ASP A 226 3.48 -24.83 -0.83
CA ASP A 226 4.80 -25.15 -1.38
C ASP A 226 5.50 -23.92 -1.92
N ILE A 227 4.78 -23.06 -2.65
CA ILE A 227 5.33 -21.80 -3.16
C ILE A 227 5.65 -20.83 -2.01
N SER A 228 4.84 -20.81 -0.96
CA SER A 228 5.11 -19.97 0.21
C SER A 228 6.39 -20.40 0.94
N LYS A 229 6.57 -21.71 1.15
CA LYS A 229 7.81 -22.29 1.72
C LYS A 229 9.01 -22.04 0.80
N TRP A 230 8.85 -22.18 -0.50
CA TRP A 230 9.89 -21.87 -1.47
C TRP A 230 10.32 -20.39 -1.37
N ARG A 231 9.37 -19.46 -1.25
CA ARG A 231 9.66 -18.03 -1.08
C ARG A 231 10.44 -17.76 0.20
N GLU A 232 10.07 -18.41 1.29
CA GLU A 232 10.77 -18.30 2.57
C GLU A 232 12.21 -18.83 2.44
N ALA A 233 12.39 -20.02 1.87
CA ALA A 233 13.72 -20.61 1.63
C ALA A 233 14.60 -19.70 0.76
N VAL A 234 14.05 -19.12 -0.31
CA VAL A 234 14.78 -18.16 -1.16
C VAL A 234 15.17 -16.91 -0.38
N THR A 235 14.28 -16.38 0.46
CA THR A 235 14.56 -15.21 1.30
C THR A 235 15.66 -15.48 2.32
N ASN A 236 15.74 -16.71 2.84
CA ASN A 236 16.75 -17.12 3.82
C ASN A 236 18.12 -17.39 3.17
N ILE A 237 18.14 -17.98 1.98
CA ILE A 237 19.39 -18.36 1.28
C ILE A 237 20.00 -17.15 0.56
N PHE A 238 19.18 -16.31 -0.06
CA PHE A 238 19.65 -15.15 -0.83
C PHE A 238 19.36 -13.88 -0.02
N PRO A 239 20.37 -13.12 0.43
CA PRO A 239 20.13 -11.87 1.14
C PRO A 239 19.29 -10.88 0.32
N SER A 240 18.42 -10.10 0.97
CA SER A 240 17.62 -9.12 0.24
C SER A 240 18.49 -7.97 -0.28
N PRO A 241 18.47 -7.66 -1.59
CA PRO A 241 19.07 -6.44 -2.11
C PRO A 241 18.17 -5.21 -1.91
N ILE A 242 16.99 -5.37 -1.29
CA ILE A 242 16.01 -4.29 -1.13
C ILE A 242 16.44 -3.38 0.01
N MET A 243 16.48 -2.08 -0.27
CA MET A 243 16.69 -1.01 0.70
C MET A 243 15.45 -0.13 0.76
N GLU A 244 15.17 0.42 1.94
CA GLU A 244 14.08 1.37 2.15
C GLU A 244 14.64 2.62 2.84
N GLU A 245 14.49 3.78 2.19
CA GLU A 245 15.01 5.05 2.69
C GLU A 245 13.97 6.16 2.44
N LYS A 246 13.53 6.85 3.51
CA LYS A 246 12.51 7.92 3.45
C LYS A 246 11.24 7.52 2.67
N GLY A 247 10.77 6.28 2.86
CA GLY A 247 9.59 5.73 2.18
C GLY A 247 9.80 5.38 0.71
N LYS A 248 11.03 5.46 0.18
CA LYS A 248 11.37 4.98 -1.17
C LYS A 248 11.94 3.57 -1.11
N ILE A 249 11.47 2.71 -2.02
CA ILE A 249 11.97 1.34 -2.18
C ILE A 249 13.05 1.33 -3.27
N MET A 250 14.19 0.71 -2.95
CA MET A 250 15.37 0.65 -3.81
C MET A 250 15.96 -0.75 -3.84
N LEU A 251 16.74 -1.06 -4.88
CA LEU A 251 17.57 -2.27 -4.98
C LEU A 251 19.04 -1.87 -5.04
N ALA A 252 19.90 -2.52 -4.26
CA ALA A 252 21.35 -2.42 -4.38
C ALA A 252 21.76 -3.10 -5.70
N GLN A 253 22.27 -2.33 -6.65
CA GLN A 253 22.52 -2.80 -8.01
C GLN A 253 23.58 -3.90 -8.02
N SER A 254 24.72 -3.68 -7.36
CA SER A 254 25.79 -4.68 -7.21
C SER A 254 25.27 -6.05 -6.72
N ALA A 255 24.54 -6.07 -5.60
CA ALA A 255 23.95 -7.30 -5.05
C ALA A 255 22.83 -7.87 -5.95
N PHE A 256 21.97 -7.02 -6.53
CA PHE A 256 20.91 -7.48 -7.42
C PHE A 256 21.46 -8.19 -8.65
N PHE A 257 22.52 -7.64 -9.26
CA PHE A 257 23.11 -8.21 -10.48
C PHE A 257 24.02 -9.41 -10.23
N SER A 258 24.45 -9.68 -8.99
CA SER A 258 25.21 -10.89 -8.65
C SER A 258 24.36 -12.17 -8.65
N TYR A 259 23.03 -12.03 -8.63
CA TYR A 259 22.12 -13.19 -8.62
C TYR A 259 21.88 -13.79 -10.02
N LEU A 260 21.34 -15.01 -10.06
CA LEU A 260 20.76 -15.59 -11.27
C LEU A 260 19.46 -14.89 -11.65
N ASP A 261 19.06 -14.93 -12.92
CA ASP A 261 17.88 -14.21 -13.42
C ASP A 261 16.56 -14.60 -12.72
N ILE A 262 16.43 -15.86 -12.28
CA ILE A 262 15.27 -16.29 -11.50
C ILE A 262 15.20 -15.59 -10.14
N ILE A 263 16.34 -15.40 -9.49
CA ILE A 263 16.46 -14.71 -8.20
C ILE A 263 16.38 -13.18 -8.38
N LYS A 264 16.87 -12.63 -9.50
CA LYS A 264 16.62 -11.22 -9.86
C LYS A 264 15.13 -10.97 -10.06
N LYS A 265 14.45 -11.84 -10.80
CA LYS A 265 12.99 -11.74 -10.99
C LYS A 265 12.26 -11.84 -9.66
N PHE A 266 12.76 -12.67 -8.74
CA PHE A 266 12.27 -12.76 -7.37
C PHE A 266 12.36 -11.39 -6.67
N TRP A 267 13.57 -10.84 -6.51
CA TRP A 267 13.75 -9.58 -5.79
C TRP A 267 13.10 -8.37 -6.46
N LEU A 268 13.02 -8.37 -7.79
CA LEU A 268 12.34 -7.32 -8.54
C LEU A 268 10.83 -7.33 -8.27
N GLN A 269 10.22 -8.53 -8.15
CA GLN A 269 8.80 -8.66 -7.81
C GLN A 269 8.53 -8.18 -6.38
N GLU A 270 9.37 -8.55 -5.42
CA GLU A 270 9.26 -8.14 -4.02
C GLU A 270 9.38 -6.62 -3.87
N ALA A 271 10.37 -6.02 -4.53
CA ALA A 271 10.56 -4.57 -4.49
C ALA A 271 9.38 -3.83 -5.13
N LEU A 272 8.86 -4.32 -6.26
CA LEU A 272 7.68 -3.72 -6.89
C LEU A 272 6.44 -3.84 -6.00
N GLN A 273 6.22 -4.99 -5.35
CA GLN A 273 5.10 -5.17 -4.43
C GLN A 273 5.23 -4.25 -3.20
N LYS A 274 6.43 -4.09 -2.64
CA LYS A 274 6.67 -3.14 -1.55
C LYS A 274 6.43 -1.70 -1.99
N ALA A 275 6.84 -1.34 -3.20
CA ALA A 275 6.70 0.02 -3.73
C ALA A 275 5.24 0.42 -4.03
N THR A 276 4.37 -0.54 -4.35
CA THR A 276 2.96 -0.27 -4.73
C THR A 276 1.93 -0.70 -3.72
N GLY A 277 2.28 -1.62 -2.81
CA GLY A 277 1.32 -2.37 -2.01
C GLY A 277 0.47 -3.39 -2.81
N VAL A 278 0.67 -3.48 -4.14
CA VAL A 278 -0.14 -4.30 -5.06
C VAL A 278 0.75 -5.28 -5.82
N LEU A 279 0.29 -6.53 -5.93
CA LEU A 279 0.99 -7.53 -6.72
C LEU A 279 0.71 -7.35 -8.21
N TYR A 280 1.67 -6.77 -8.93
CA TYR A 280 1.63 -6.67 -10.39
C TYR A 280 2.45 -7.79 -11.06
N PRO A 281 1.91 -8.48 -12.08
CA PRO A 281 2.65 -9.54 -12.76
C PRO A 281 3.87 -8.99 -13.53
N LEU A 282 5.05 -9.53 -13.26
CA LEU A 282 6.25 -9.22 -14.04
C LEU A 282 6.36 -10.09 -15.30
N ARG A 283 6.30 -9.42 -16.46
CA ARG A 283 6.67 -10.00 -17.77
C ARG A 283 8.18 -10.21 -17.88
N ARG A 284 8.60 -11.20 -18.69
CA ARG A 284 10.04 -11.47 -18.99
C ARG A 284 10.77 -10.23 -19.52
N SER A 285 10.08 -9.39 -20.29
CA SER A 285 10.65 -8.15 -20.84
C SER A 285 11.07 -7.13 -19.78
N HIS A 286 10.49 -7.16 -18.57
CA HIS A 286 10.88 -6.21 -17.52
C HIS A 286 12.31 -6.44 -17.06
N LEU A 287 12.70 -7.70 -16.78
CA LEU A 287 14.06 -8.00 -16.32
C LEU A 287 15.09 -7.63 -17.38
N TYR A 288 14.82 -7.94 -18.65
CA TYR A 288 15.66 -7.52 -19.78
C TYR A 288 15.84 -5.98 -19.85
N ARG A 289 14.75 -5.22 -19.68
CA ARG A 289 14.78 -3.76 -19.68
C ARG A 289 15.58 -3.20 -18.49
N VAL A 290 15.49 -3.83 -17.32
CA VAL A 290 16.30 -3.48 -16.13
C VAL A 290 17.78 -3.76 -16.38
N SER A 291 18.12 -4.89 -16.98
CA SER A 291 19.52 -5.18 -17.35
C SER A 291 20.08 -4.16 -18.35
N ARG A 292 19.31 -3.77 -19.37
CA ARG A 292 19.70 -2.71 -20.32
C ARG A 292 19.87 -1.35 -19.66
N LEU A 293 19.02 -1.01 -18.69
CA LEU A 293 19.13 0.24 -17.93
C LEU A 293 20.51 0.38 -17.26
N VAL A 294 21.09 -0.73 -16.80
CA VAL A 294 22.42 -0.74 -16.17
C VAL A 294 23.55 -0.81 -17.18
N GLY A 295 23.42 -1.65 -18.22
CA GLY A 295 24.46 -1.84 -19.24
C GLY A 295 24.73 -0.61 -20.12
N ASP A 296 23.72 0.22 -20.40
CA ASP A 296 23.83 1.34 -21.35
C ASP A 296 24.64 2.55 -20.82
N GLY A 297 25.09 2.55 -19.55
CA GLY A 297 25.95 3.60 -18.96
C GLY A 297 25.36 5.02 -18.85
N LYS A 298 24.20 5.29 -19.46
CA LYS A 298 23.54 6.60 -19.49
C LYS A 298 22.59 6.76 -18.30
N THR A 299 22.91 7.68 -17.40
CA THR A 299 22.04 8.12 -16.31
C THR A 299 20.78 8.82 -16.85
N GLY A 300 19.61 8.53 -16.27
CA GLY A 300 18.33 9.18 -16.62
C GLY A 300 17.37 8.42 -17.54
N LYS A 301 17.67 7.18 -17.93
CA LYS A 301 16.68 6.24 -18.50
C LYS A 301 15.84 5.60 -17.38
N TRP A 302 14.62 5.15 -17.69
CA TRP A 302 13.77 4.42 -16.74
C TRP A 302 13.08 3.24 -17.41
N VAL A 303 12.65 2.29 -16.57
CA VAL A 303 11.80 1.17 -16.95
C VAL A 303 10.43 1.39 -16.31
N SER A 304 9.40 1.46 -17.14
CA SER A 304 8.01 1.54 -16.66
C SER A 304 7.51 0.14 -16.28
N PHE A 305 6.84 0.08 -15.14
CA PHE A 305 6.14 -1.08 -14.60
C PHE A 305 4.63 -0.80 -14.55
N PRO A 306 3.79 -1.83 -14.40
CA PRO A 306 2.36 -1.65 -14.14
C PRO A 306 2.10 -0.80 -12.88
N GLY A 307 0.94 -0.14 -12.83
CA GLY A 307 0.59 0.76 -11.71
C GLY A 307 1.27 2.14 -11.76
N GLY A 308 1.78 2.53 -12.94
CA GLY A 308 2.43 3.84 -13.12
C GLY A 308 3.82 3.95 -12.48
N VAL A 309 4.35 2.85 -11.94
CA VAL A 309 5.66 2.83 -11.28
C VAL A 309 6.78 2.90 -12.31
N ARG A 310 7.84 3.63 -11.97
CA ARG A 310 9.07 3.69 -12.76
C ARG A 310 10.25 3.25 -11.92
N LEU A 311 11.17 2.55 -12.54
CA LEU A 311 12.49 2.22 -11.99
C LEU A 311 13.54 3.01 -12.74
N TYR A 312 14.42 3.71 -12.04
CA TYR A 312 15.57 4.38 -12.62
C TYR A 312 16.85 4.01 -11.88
N ARG A 313 18.00 4.25 -12.51
CA ARG A 313 19.31 4.03 -11.92
C ARG A 313 19.83 5.33 -11.31
N ASP A 314 20.26 5.26 -10.06
CA ASP A 314 21.00 6.30 -9.34
C ASP A 314 22.25 5.69 -8.70
N ARG A 315 23.43 5.95 -9.28
CA ARG A 315 24.71 5.34 -8.87
C ARG A 315 24.63 3.80 -8.84
N ASP A 316 24.79 3.20 -7.65
CA ASP A 316 24.66 1.74 -7.40
C ASP A 316 23.26 1.36 -6.88
N ARG A 317 22.25 2.20 -7.08
CA ARG A 317 20.88 1.97 -6.61
C ARG A 317 19.91 1.96 -7.79
N LEU A 318 18.99 1.00 -7.81
CA LEU A 318 17.82 1.03 -8.68
C LEU A 318 16.63 1.49 -7.85
N VAL A 319 16.08 2.66 -8.15
CA VAL A 319 15.08 3.33 -7.31
C VAL A 319 13.71 3.22 -7.94
N PHE A 320 12.72 2.75 -7.17
CA PHE A 320 11.32 2.79 -7.56
C PHE A 320 10.69 4.14 -7.20
N THR A 321 9.90 4.68 -8.12
CA THR A 321 9.08 5.89 -7.89
C THR A 321 7.67 5.68 -8.42
N SER A 322 6.67 6.15 -7.68
CA SER A 322 5.30 6.28 -8.17
C SER A 322 5.23 7.42 -9.19
N GLY A 323 4.44 7.20 -10.24
CA GLY A 323 4.30 8.10 -11.38
C GLY A 323 3.40 9.31 -11.15
N GLU A 324 3.10 9.71 -9.91
CA GLU A 324 2.28 10.90 -9.69
C GLU A 324 3.07 12.16 -10.06
N ARG A 325 2.49 12.93 -10.97
CA ARG A 325 2.88 14.31 -11.26
C ARG A 325 2.20 15.16 -10.20
N CYS A 326 2.95 15.76 -9.27
CA CYS A 326 2.42 16.89 -8.52
C CYS A 326 2.17 18.03 -9.52
N LYS A 327 0.91 18.46 -9.69
CA LYS A 327 0.61 19.75 -10.32
C LYS A 327 0.74 20.80 -9.21
N ALA A 328 1.65 21.76 -9.36
CA ALA A 328 1.54 23.00 -8.58
C ALA A 328 0.38 23.82 -9.12
N LEU A 329 -0.56 24.15 -8.26
CA LEU A 329 -1.71 24.99 -8.56
C LEU A 329 -1.85 25.97 -7.40
N GLY A 330 -1.51 27.24 -7.63
CA GLY A 330 -1.79 28.35 -6.72
C GLY A 330 -0.54 29.03 -6.13
N ILE A 331 -0.48 30.36 -6.29
CA ILE A 331 0.34 31.26 -5.47
C ILE A 331 -0.66 31.92 -4.52
N GLU A 332 -0.58 31.66 -3.21
CA GLU A 332 -1.33 32.46 -2.24
C GLU A 332 -0.54 33.74 -1.93
N PHE A 333 -1.20 34.88 -2.13
CA PHE A 333 -0.59 36.20 -2.00
C PHE A 333 -1.07 36.87 -0.72
N LEU A 334 -0.11 37.19 0.14
CA LEU A 334 -0.29 38.13 1.24
C LEU A 334 0.64 39.31 0.95
N ALA A 335 0.12 40.37 0.31
CA ALA A 335 0.79 41.66 0.44
C ALA A 335 0.01 42.55 1.38
N GLU A 336 0.72 43.07 2.37
CA GLU A 336 0.56 44.46 2.73
C GLU A 336 1.82 45.02 3.38
N LYS A 337 1.92 46.35 3.28
CA LYS A 337 3.09 47.21 3.45
C LYS A 337 3.54 47.24 4.92
N ARG A 338 4.70 46.68 5.26
CA ARG A 338 5.39 46.97 6.53
C ARG A 338 6.85 47.30 6.31
N MET A 339 7.30 48.35 7.00
CA MET A 339 8.68 48.83 7.00
C MET A 339 9.63 47.66 7.30
N LEU A 340 10.79 47.67 6.62
CA LEU A 340 11.87 46.65 6.57
C LEU A 340 12.42 46.14 7.93
N GLN A 341 11.77 46.43 9.05
CA GLN A 341 12.26 46.16 10.40
C GLN A 341 11.88 44.77 10.95
N ASN A 342 10.88 44.07 10.39
CA ASN A 342 10.45 42.74 10.87
C ASN A 342 10.11 41.78 9.70
N LEU A 343 11.06 41.48 8.82
CA LEU A 343 10.91 40.39 7.86
C LEU A 343 11.11 39.05 8.57
N ASP A 344 10.05 38.26 8.67
CA ASP A 344 10.14 36.88 9.16
C ASP A 344 10.76 36.02 8.05
N LEU A 345 12.07 35.77 8.16
CA LEU A 345 12.81 34.93 7.24
C LEU A 345 12.39 33.47 7.48
N SER A 346 11.31 33.05 6.81
CA SER A 346 10.86 31.66 6.82
C SER A 346 11.99 30.73 6.38
N GLN A 347 12.18 29.61 7.09
CA GLN A 347 13.06 28.53 6.65
C GLN A 347 12.38 27.59 5.64
N ASP A 348 11.11 27.82 5.33
CA ASP A 348 10.38 27.03 4.35
C ASP A 348 10.90 27.32 2.93
N PRO A 349 11.44 26.33 2.20
CA PRO A 349 11.95 26.51 0.85
C PRO A 349 10.87 26.90 -0.18
N TYR A 350 9.59 26.78 0.17
CA TYR A 350 8.43 27.18 -0.65
C TYR A 350 7.85 28.54 -0.27
N VAL A 351 8.50 29.28 0.62
CA VAL A 351 8.16 30.66 0.99
C VAL A 351 9.34 31.55 0.70
N GLU A 352 9.09 32.67 0.01
CA GLU A 352 10.18 33.56 -0.36
C GLU A 352 9.74 35.02 -0.45
N TRP A 353 10.64 35.93 -0.09
CA TRP A 353 10.38 37.38 -0.08
C TRP A 353 11.09 38.05 -1.25
N MET A 354 10.36 38.87 -2.02
CA MET A 354 10.86 39.49 -3.25
C MET A 354 10.53 40.98 -3.32
N ASP A 355 11.33 41.72 -4.10
CA ASP A 355 11.11 43.13 -4.42
C ASP A 355 9.87 43.30 -5.32
N GLY A 356 8.76 43.69 -4.72
CA GLY A 356 7.47 43.87 -5.39
C GLY A 356 7.45 45.00 -6.41
N ASP A 357 8.37 45.96 -6.34
CA ASP A 357 8.47 47.03 -7.35
C ASP A 357 9.08 46.52 -8.66
N LYS A 358 9.77 45.36 -8.62
CA LYS A 358 10.46 44.75 -9.78
C LYS A 358 9.75 43.51 -10.35
N LEU A 359 8.54 43.21 -9.89
CA LEU A 359 7.75 42.06 -10.31
C LEU A 359 6.57 42.48 -11.20
N PRO A 360 6.77 42.72 -12.51
CA PRO A 360 5.67 43.04 -13.42
C PRO A 360 4.73 41.84 -13.63
N ALA A 361 3.43 42.10 -13.68
CA ALA A 361 2.43 41.11 -14.09
C ALA A 361 2.48 40.85 -15.62
N PRO A 362 2.01 39.70 -16.12
CA PRO A 362 1.44 38.57 -15.38
C PRO A 362 2.50 37.73 -14.68
N TRP A 363 2.11 37.09 -13.58
CA TRP A 363 2.92 36.10 -12.89
C TRP A 363 2.42 34.70 -13.20
N ILE A 364 3.33 33.83 -13.62
CA ILE A 364 3.01 32.49 -14.10
C ILE A 364 3.83 31.49 -13.29
N LEU A 365 3.14 30.58 -12.61
CA LEU A 365 3.75 29.42 -11.97
C LEU A 365 3.68 28.25 -12.95
N ARG A 366 4.84 27.72 -13.35
CA ARG A 366 4.91 26.60 -14.31
C ARG A 366 6.11 25.71 -14.04
N THR A 367 6.08 24.49 -14.57
CA THR A 367 7.31 23.70 -14.67
C THR A 367 8.33 24.41 -15.55
N TRP A 368 9.61 24.33 -15.18
CA TRP A 368 10.67 24.86 -16.05
C TRP A 368 10.67 24.14 -17.41
N GLN A 369 11.15 24.83 -18.43
CA GLN A 369 11.22 24.36 -19.81
C GLN A 369 12.68 24.36 -20.30
N PRO A 370 13.06 23.41 -21.18
CA PRO A 370 14.38 23.42 -21.80
C PRO A 370 14.66 24.77 -22.48
N GLY A 371 15.76 25.42 -22.09
CA GLY A 371 16.12 26.75 -22.57
C GLY A 371 15.86 27.88 -21.58
N ASP A 372 15.06 27.64 -20.53
CA ASP A 372 14.83 28.61 -19.46
C ASP A 372 16.15 29.10 -18.84
N ARG A 373 16.22 30.42 -18.61
CA ARG A 373 17.39 31.09 -18.01
C ARG A 373 16.95 32.05 -16.92
N PHE A 374 17.80 32.19 -15.91
CA PHE A 374 17.65 33.18 -14.85
C PHE A 374 19.03 33.60 -14.33
N GLN A 375 19.08 34.67 -13.54
CA GLN A 375 20.29 35.13 -12.88
C GLN A 375 20.21 34.76 -11.39
N PRO A 376 20.84 33.67 -10.91
CA PRO A 376 20.74 33.27 -9.52
C PRO A 376 21.29 34.35 -8.58
N LEU A 377 20.59 34.67 -7.49
CA LEU A 377 21.06 35.62 -6.49
C LEU A 377 22.43 35.21 -5.92
N GLY A 378 23.38 36.15 -5.97
CA GLY A 378 24.75 35.97 -5.49
C GLY A 378 25.69 35.28 -6.47
N VAL A 379 25.26 34.97 -7.69
CA VAL A 379 26.09 34.40 -8.75
C VAL A 379 26.15 35.37 -9.94
N PRO A 380 27.35 35.73 -10.44
CA PRO A 380 27.47 36.61 -11.61
C PRO A 380 26.97 35.93 -12.89
N GLY A 381 26.17 36.67 -13.67
CA GLY A 381 25.72 36.27 -15.01
C GLY A 381 24.46 35.39 -15.06
N ASN A 382 23.94 35.21 -16.29
CA ASN A 382 22.74 34.42 -16.55
C ASN A 382 23.07 32.93 -16.73
N LYS A 383 22.34 32.07 -16.02
CA LYS A 383 22.50 30.61 -16.06
C LYS A 383 21.26 29.93 -16.63
N LYS A 384 21.44 28.82 -17.34
CA LYS A 384 20.30 27.95 -17.69
C LYS A 384 19.75 27.32 -16.42
N VAL A 385 18.43 27.22 -16.30
CA VAL A 385 17.80 26.53 -15.17
C VAL A 385 18.29 25.07 -15.14
N SER A 386 18.42 24.40 -16.29
CA SER A 386 18.97 23.04 -16.37
C SER A 386 20.32 22.88 -15.67
N ASP A 387 21.23 23.82 -15.91
CA ASP A 387 22.62 23.78 -15.43
C ASP A 387 22.65 24.13 -13.94
N PHE A 388 21.82 25.09 -13.52
CA PHE A 388 21.61 25.37 -12.10
C PHE A 388 21.11 24.12 -11.35
N LEU A 389 20.14 23.38 -11.89
CA LEU A 389 19.65 22.16 -11.27
C LEU A 389 20.67 21.01 -11.29
N VAL A 390 21.62 20.98 -12.23
CA VAL A 390 22.77 20.06 -12.20
C VAL A 390 23.67 20.38 -11.01
N ASP A 391 24.01 21.65 -10.83
CA ASP A 391 24.93 22.08 -9.77
C ASP A 391 24.36 21.85 -8.36
N GLN A 392 23.03 21.99 -8.21
CA GLN A 392 22.31 21.64 -6.99
C GLN A 392 22.20 20.11 -6.77
N LYS A 393 22.80 19.28 -7.65
CA LYS A 393 22.79 17.82 -7.60
C LYS A 393 21.37 17.21 -7.57
N ILE A 394 20.40 17.89 -8.20
CA ILE A 394 19.01 17.45 -8.22
C ILE A 394 18.87 16.26 -9.20
N PRO A 395 18.27 15.13 -8.79
CA PRO A 395 18.00 14.01 -9.69
C PRO A 395 17.10 14.42 -10.85
N ARG A 396 17.32 13.89 -12.07
CA ARG A 396 16.55 14.30 -13.27
C ARG A 396 15.03 14.10 -13.13
N CYS A 397 14.59 13.07 -12.42
CA CYS A 397 13.16 12.83 -12.15
C CYS A 397 12.51 13.93 -11.30
N ASP A 398 13.32 14.56 -10.45
CA ASP A 398 12.89 15.69 -9.63
C ASP A 398 13.05 17.00 -10.40
N LYS A 399 14.01 17.10 -11.34
CA LYS A 399 14.15 18.26 -12.23
C LYS A 399 12.87 18.52 -13.01
N ASP A 400 12.28 17.52 -13.63
CA ASP A 400 11.04 17.68 -14.41
C ASP A 400 9.84 18.14 -13.55
N ARG A 401 9.98 18.10 -12.22
CA ARG A 401 9.00 18.57 -11.23
C ARG A 401 9.35 19.94 -10.65
N VAL A 402 10.51 20.51 -10.98
CA VAL A 402 10.91 21.83 -10.50
C VAL A 402 10.03 22.89 -11.14
N ILE A 403 9.50 23.75 -10.29
CA ILE A 403 8.64 24.85 -10.67
C ILE A 403 9.45 26.13 -10.70
N VAL A 404 9.10 26.99 -11.64
CA VAL A 404 9.62 28.36 -11.73
C VAL A 404 8.46 29.32 -11.62
N LEU A 405 8.71 30.42 -10.91
CA LEU A 405 7.88 31.61 -10.96
C LEU A 405 8.43 32.54 -12.03
N GLU A 406 7.59 32.88 -12.99
CA GLU A 406 7.87 33.80 -14.09
C GLU A 406 7.06 35.08 -13.90
N ALA A 407 7.70 36.24 -14.06
CA ALA A 407 7.06 37.56 -14.07
C ALA A 407 7.36 38.26 -15.40
N ALA A 408 6.31 38.53 -16.19
CA ALA A 408 6.39 39.12 -17.54
C ALA A 408 7.50 38.52 -18.43
N GLY A 409 7.55 37.18 -18.56
CA GLY A 409 8.54 36.50 -19.40
C GLY A 409 9.89 36.23 -18.74
N ARG A 410 10.11 36.66 -17.49
CA ARG A 410 11.39 36.50 -16.78
C ARG A 410 11.25 35.61 -15.56
N ILE A 411 12.13 34.62 -15.42
CA ILE A 411 12.15 33.76 -14.24
C ILE A 411 12.71 34.55 -13.05
N VAL A 412 11.86 34.71 -12.03
CA VAL A 412 12.16 35.45 -10.81
C VAL A 412 12.49 34.52 -9.65
N TRP A 413 12.09 33.25 -9.71
CA TRP A 413 12.38 32.26 -8.67
C TRP A 413 12.32 30.84 -9.20
N VAL A 414 13.36 30.05 -8.89
CA VAL A 414 13.34 28.59 -9.01
C VAL A 414 12.88 28.06 -7.65
N VAL A 415 11.61 27.68 -7.58
CA VAL A 415 10.88 27.39 -6.35
C VAL A 415 11.53 26.24 -5.58
N GLY A 416 11.76 26.42 -4.28
CA GLY A 416 12.47 25.43 -3.46
C GLY A 416 13.99 25.58 -3.46
N TYR A 417 14.55 26.47 -4.28
CA TYR A 417 15.99 26.54 -4.51
C TYR A 417 16.58 27.95 -4.43
N ARG A 418 16.24 28.85 -5.38
CA ARG A 418 16.93 30.14 -5.48
C ARG A 418 16.13 31.21 -6.21
N ILE A 419 16.11 32.40 -5.63
CA ILE A 419 15.58 33.60 -6.30
C ILE A 419 16.54 34.15 -7.33
N SER A 420 15.96 34.87 -8.28
CA SER A 420 16.67 35.63 -9.29
C SER A 420 17.13 36.96 -8.72
N GLN A 421 18.31 37.43 -9.13
CA GLN A 421 18.89 38.72 -8.73
C GLN A 421 17.92 39.88 -9.01
N ILE A 422 17.13 39.79 -10.08
CA ILE A 422 16.16 40.82 -10.47
C ILE A 422 15.03 41.01 -9.45
N ALA A 423 14.74 39.98 -8.64
CA ALA A 423 13.71 39.98 -7.62
C ALA A 423 14.27 40.23 -6.21
N SER A 424 15.59 40.49 -6.09
CA SER A 424 16.24 40.70 -4.79
C SER A 424 15.80 42.01 -4.12
N ILE A 425 15.55 41.92 -2.81
CA ILE A 425 15.25 43.06 -1.95
C ILE A 425 16.54 43.86 -1.74
N THR A 426 16.44 45.18 -1.88
CA THR A 426 17.54 46.13 -1.71
C THR A 426 17.11 47.25 -0.77
N PRO A 427 18.05 48.07 -0.25
CA PRO A 427 17.68 49.26 0.54
C PRO A 427 16.76 50.26 -0.19
N LYS A 428 16.66 50.17 -1.53
CA LYS A 428 15.80 51.03 -2.36
C LYS A 428 14.40 50.47 -2.60
N THR A 429 14.14 49.23 -2.18
CA THR A 429 12.87 48.53 -2.39
C THR A 429 11.76 49.17 -1.54
N LYS A 430 10.67 49.62 -2.18
CA LYS A 430 9.54 50.31 -1.52
C LYS A 430 8.40 49.35 -1.21
N LYS A 431 8.24 48.29 -2.01
CA LYS A 431 7.25 47.23 -1.82
C LYS A 431 7.95 45.88 -1.76
N VAL A 432 7.62 45.08 -0.75
CA VAL A 432 8.06 43.69 -0.65
C VAL A 432 6.83 42.80 -0.79
N VAL A 433 6.99 41.68 -1.49
CA VAL A 433 5.95 40.67 -1.68
C VAL A 433 6.43 39.36 -1.05
N ARG A 434 5.56 38.71 -0.28
CA ARG A 434 5.75 37.32 0.16
C ARG A 434 5.06 36.41 -0.84
N CYS A 435 5.83 35.53 -1.47
CA CYS A 435 5.34 34.48 -2.35
C CYS A 435 5.36 33.15 -1.58
N GLU A 436 4.23 32.47 -1.50
CA GLU A 436 4.12 31.13 -0.95
C GLU A 436 3.56 30.18 -2.02
N VAL A 437 4.25 29.07 -2.25
CA VAL A 437 3.79 28.00 -3.16
C VAL A 437 3.17 26.90 -2.33
N CYS A 438 1.85 26.83 -2.36
CA CYS A 438 1.11 25.76 -1.72
C CYS A 438 0.89 24.61 -2.70
N TRP A 439 0.96 23.38 -2.19
CA TRP A 439 0.62 22.19 -2.95
C TRP A 439 -0.85 21.86 -2.68
N LEU A 440 -1.72 22.03 -3.68
CA LEU A 440 -3.07 21.51 -3.58
C LEU A 440 -3.02 19.98 -3.72
N GLU A 441 -3.59 19.27 -2.74
CA GLU A 441 -3.93 17.87 -2.92
C GLU A 441 -4.79 17.75 -4.18
N SER A 442 -4.41 16.85 -5.09
CA SER A 442 -5.11 16.64 -6.36
C SER A 442 -6.57 16.27 -6.10
N GLN A 443 -7.46 17.27 -6.07
CA GLN A 443 -8.88 17.03 -6.24
C GLN A 443 -9.05 16.43 -7.64
N SER A 444 -9.40 15.16 -7.66
CA SER A 444 -9.57 14.39 -8.88
C SER A 444 -10.91 14.76 -9.48
N GLU A 445 -10.92 15.56 -10.56
CA GLU A 445 -12.10 15.79 -11.41
C GLU A 445 -12.70 14.48 -11.93
#